data_AF-A0A6B8RRQ1-F1
#
_entry.id   AF-A0A6B8RRQ1-F1
#
_cell.length_a   1.000
_cell.length_b   1.000
_cell.length_c   1.000
_cell.angle_alpha   90.00
_cell.angle_beta   90.00
_cell.angle_gamma   90.00
#
_symmetry.space_group_name_H-M   'P 1'
#
loop_
_entity.id
_entity.type
_entity.pdbx_description
1 polymer ?
#
loop_
_entity_poly.entity_id
_entity_poly.type
_entity_poly.pdbx_seq_one_letter_code
_entity_poly.pdbx_strand_id
1 'polypeptide(L)'
;MNKVIPIVLLFGGLTIFGGFISKAISPPAFEMTTQAVTSTVEAKQATTSADMQSIELKRINLDKVEPMEESKPNKTVKTKFDLNNVNGISLNDNVEIVIEKLGQPISIDKDSYTPELIVYTYEEMNIGFSDGIVSYVEVLVAAGTVKIDGISLRIDSESLKKALGEPDFVAEDGIVFQRNVFLVKLFTDMETHEVTSLHYYHHSNT
;
A
#
# COMPACT_ATOMS: atom_id res chain seq x y z
N MET A 1 10.09 48.42 10.31
CA MET A 1 9.56 48.58 11.68
C MET A 1 8.83 47.29 12.02
N ASN A 2 9.48 46.41 12.78
CA ASN A 2 8.99 45.08 13.08
C ASN A 2 8.12 45.15 14.35
N LYS A 3 6.85 44.76 14.25
CA LYS A 3 5.97 44.60 15.42
C LYS A 3 5.92 43.13 15.79
N VAL A 4 6.50 42.84 16.95
CA VAL A 4 6.48 41.53 17.63
C VAL A 4 5.19 41.45 18.43
N ILE A 5 4.43 40.36 18.27
CA ILE A 5 3.20 40.08 19.04
C ILE A 5 3.54 39.00 20.08
N PRO A 6 3.25 39.20 21.39
CA PRO A 6 3.58 38.22 22.42
C PRO A 6 2.60 37.04 22.47
N ILE A 7 3.20 35.86 22.60
CA ILE A 7 2.58 34.55 22.87
C ILE A 7 2.07 34.53 24.32
N VAL A 8 0.80 34.19 24.51
CA VAL A 8 0.24 33.85 25.83
C VAL A 8 0.06 32.33 25.89
N LEU A 9 0.97 31.68 26.63
CA LEU A 9 0.86 30.31 27.11
C LEU A 9 -0.15 30.27 28.26
N LEU A 10 -1.24 29.49 28.12
CA LEU A 10 -2.07 29.10 29.25
C LEU A 10 -1.85 27.61 29.56
N PHE A 11 -1.16 27.36 30.67
CA PHE A 11 -1.11 26.08 31.36
C PHE A 11 -2.40 25.89 32.18
N GLY A 12 -2.98 24.70 32.10
CA GLY A 12 -4.04 24.23 33.00
C GLY A 12 -4.87 23.16 32.29
N GLY A 13 -5.12 21.98 32.85
CA GLY A 13 -4.75 21.43 34.13
C GLY A 13 -4.99 19.92 34.09
N LEU A 14 -4.23 19.23 34.94
CA LEU A 14 -4.24 17.81 35.22
C LEU A 14 -5.53 17.42 35.98
N THR A 15 -6.26 16.41 35.51
CA THR A 15 -7.20 15.66 36.36
C THR A 15 -7.04 14.16 36.14
N ILE A 16 -6.67 13.49 37.21
CA ILE A 16 -6.51 12.04 37.35
C ILE A 16 -7.78 11.52 38.05
N PHE A 17 -8.46 10.56 37.42
CA PHE A 17 -9.36 9.58 38.04
C PHE A 17 -9.11 8.29 37.23
N GLY A 18 -8.62 7.16 37.75
CA GLY A 18 -8.81 6.58 39.07
C GLY A 18 -10.02 5.65 39.05
N GLY A 19 -9.86 4.41 38.56
CA GLY A 19 -10.96 3.44 38.50
C GLY A 19 -10.62 2.10 37.85
N PHE A 20 -9.88 1.25 38.56
CA PHE A 20 -9.76 -0.19 38.34
C PHE A 20 -11.14 -0.87 38.32
N ILE A 21 -11.45 -1.68 37.30
CA ILE A 21 -12.01 -3.05 37.47
C ILE A 21 -11.51 -3.92 36.30
N SER A 22 -10.43 -4.67 36.54
CA SER A 22 -10.10 -5.84 35.73
C SER A 22 -11.08 -6.95 36.07
N LYS A 23 -11.95 -7.33 35.12
CA LYS A 23 -12.68 -8.60 35.20
C LYS A 23 -12.04 -9.57 34.21
N ALA A 24 -11.17 -10.42 34.74
CA ALA A 24 -10.64 -11.57 34.03
C ALA A 24 -11.81 -12.52 33.70
N ILE A 25 -12.11 -12.66 32.41
CA ILE A 25 -12.97 -13.72 31.90
C ILE A 25 -12.02 -14.80 31.40
N SER A 26 -11.95 -15.93 32.11
CA SER A 26 -11.20 -17.09 31.63
C SER A 26 -11.95 -17.69 30.43
N PRO A 27 -11.26 -18.01 29.33
CA PRO A 27 -11.87 -18.82 28.28
C PRO A 27 -12.08 -20.25 28.78
N PRO A 28 -13.19 -20.94 28.42
CA PRO A 28 -13.30 -22.37 28.60
C PRO A 28 -12.29 -23.09 27.71
N ALA A 29 -11.65 -24.11 28.28
CA ALA A 29 -10.71 -25.00 27.61
C ALA A 29 -11.37 -25.66 26.39
N PHE A 30 -10.76 -25.50 25.22
CA PHE A 30 -11.11 -26.25 24.02
C PHE A 30 -10.29 -27.53 24.02
N GLU A 31 -10.94 -28.67 24.20
CA GLU A 31 -10.31 -29.99 24.20
C GLU A 31 -9.78 -30.33 22.80
N MET A 32 -8.49 -30.64 22.73
CA MET A 32 -7.85 -31.27 21.58
C MET A 32 -8.44 -32.67 21.37
N THR A 33 -9.15 -32.86 20.27
CA THR A 33 -9.37 -34.20 19.71
C THR A 33 -8.43 -34.40 18.53
N THR A 34 -7.35 -35.15 18.79
CA THR A 34 -6.46 -35.71 17.79
C THR A 34 -7.18 -36.84 17.07
N GLN A 35 -7.36 -36.73 15.75
CA GLN A 35 -7.59 -37.90 14.90
C GLN A 35 -6.55 -37.92 13.79
N ALA A 36 -5.60 -38.84 13.94
CA ALA A 36 -4.73 -39.28 12.88
C ALA A 36 -5.53 -40.16 11.92
N VAL A 37 -5.52 -39.82 10.63
CA VAL A 37 -5.92 -40.73 9.56
C VAL A 37 -4.76 -40.84 8.58
N THR A 38 -4.10 -41.98 8.67
CA THR A 38 -3.13 -42.47 7.70
C THR A 38 -3.87 -42.90 6.43
N SER A 39 -3.42 -42.43 5.27
CA SER A 39 -3.76 -43.05 3.99
C SER A 39 -2.58 -42.88 3.03
N THR A 40 -1.75 -43.92 3.02
CA THR A 40 -0.85 -44.29 1.94
C THR A 40 -1.65 -44.47 0.65
N VAL A 41 -1.14 -44.04 -0.51
CA VAL A 41 -1.12 -44.81 -1.77
C VAL A 41 -0.44 -44.01 -2.89
N GLU A 42 0.62 -44.64 -3.41
CA GLU A 42 1.13 -44.66 -4.79
C GLU A 42 1.74 -43.41 -5.45
N ALA A 43 3.08 -43.40 -5.40
CA ALA A 43 3.91 -42.82 -6.45
C ALA A 43 3.86 -43.71 -7.71
N LYS A 44 3.45 -43.13 -8.84
CA LYS A 44 3.76 -43.67 -10.18
C LYS A 44 4.62 -42.66 -10.95
N GLN A 45 5.78 -43.15 -11.33
CA GLN A 45 6.74 -42.53 -12.25
C GLN A 45 6.14 -42.40 -13.64
N ALA A 46 6.46 -41.30 -14.33
CA ALA A 46 6.46 -41.23 -15.78
C ALA A 46 7.53 -40.23 -16.28
N THR A 47 8.66 -40.81 -16.69
CA THR A 47 9.40 -40.50 -17.93
C THR A 47 9.53 -39.03 -18.36
N THR A 48 10.73 -38.48 -18.14
CA THR A 48 11.27 -37.36 -18.92
C THR A 48 12.23 -37.95 -19.95
N SER A 49 11.90 -37.85 -21.25
CA SER A 49 12.86 -38.10 -22.33
C SER A 49 13.01 -36.87 -23.21
N ALA A 50 14.28 -36.48 -23.37
CA ALA A 50 14.92 -36.10 -24.62
C ALA A 50 14.19 -35.13 -25.56
N ASP A 51 14.69 -33.89 -25.65
CA ASP A 51 15.43 -33.43 -26.84
C ASP A 51 15.80 -31.94 -26.69
N MET A 52 17.03 -31.68 -26.27
CA MET A 52 17.69 -30.38 -26.50
C MET A 52 18.65 -30.58 -27.66
N GLN A 53 18.16 -30.30 -28.87
CA GLN A 53 19.01 -30.14 -30.05
C GLN A 53 19.70 -28.78 -29.99
N SER A 54 21.02 -28.87 -30.06
CA SER A 54 22.03 -27.83 -30.18
C SER A 54 21.70 -26.79 -31.26
N ILE A 55 21.63 -25.51 -30.88
CA ILE A 55 21.67 -24.39 -31.83
C ILE A 55 23.14 -24.06 -32.09
N GLU A 56 23.61 -24.44 -33.27
CA GLU A 56 24.91 -24.10 -33.82
C GLU A 56 24.95 -22.61 -34.17
N LEU A 57 25.67 -21.81 -33.37
CA LEU A 57 25.90 -20.40 -33.65
C LEU A 57 26.96 -20.26 -34.76
N LYS A 58 26.45 -19.98 -35.95
CA LYS A 58 27.19 -19.54 -37.14
C LYS A 58 28.05 -18.31 -36.77
N ARG A 59 29.37 -18.48 -36.80
CA ARG A 59 30.36 -17.40 -36.58
C ARG A 59 30.23 -16.37 -37.70
N ILE A 60 29.81 -15.16 -37.35
CA ILE A 60 29.84 -14.00 -38.25
C ILE A 60 31.23 -13.37 -38.22
N ASN A 61 31.76 -13.11 -39.42
CA ASN A 61 33.08 -12.55 -39.68
C ASN A 61 33.23 -11.19 -39.02
N LEU A 62 34.33 -11.08 -38.28
CA LEU A 62 34.81 -9.89 -37.62
C LEU A 62 35.66 -9.12 -38.62
N ASP A 63 35.07 -8.14 -39.31
CA ASP A 63 35.86 -7.09 -39.94
C ASP A 63 35.09 -5.77 -39.96
N LYS A 64 35.65 -4.83 -39.20
CA LYS A 64 35.59 -3.37 -39.42
C LYS A 64 34.27 -2.66 -39.12
N VAL A 65 34.15 -2.16 -37.89
CA VAL A 65 33.39 -0.93 -37.58
C VAL A 65 34.17 -0.10 -36.56
N GLU A 66 34.46 1.14 -36.92
CA GLU A 66 35.13 2.18 -36.11
C GLU A 66 34.26 2.59 -34.90
N PRO A 67 34.87 3.14 -33.82
CA PRO A 67 34.15 3.36 -32.56
C PRO A 67 33.25 4.58 -32.64
N MET A 68 31.94 4.35 -32.82
CA MET A 68 30.93 5.28 -32.35
C MET A 68 30.77 5.06 -30.84
N GLU A 69 30.99 6.11 -30.04
CA GLU A 69 30.62 6.11 -28.63
C GLU A 69 29.11 5.91 -28.51
N GLU A 70 28.74 4.66 -28.27
CA GLU A 70 27.40 4.22 -27.98
C GLU A 70 27.01 4.74 -26.58
N SER A 71 26.15 5.76 -26.57
CA SER A 71 25.39 6.14 -25.40
C SER A 71 24.70 4.89 -24.85
N LYS A 72 25.12 4.47 -23.65
CA LYS A 72 24.60 3.29 -22.96
C LYS A 72 23.07 3.26 -23.05
N PRO A 73 22.45 2.13 -23.44
CA PRO A 73 21.01 2.01 -23.37
C PRO A 73 20.60 2.17 -21.91
N ASN A 74 19.84 3.24 -21.63
CA ASN A 74 19.16 3.41 -20.35
C ASN A 74 18.20 2.23 -20.22
N LYS A 75 18.66 1.18 -19.52
CA LYS A 75 17.89 -0.02 -19.23
C LYS A 75 16.75 0.44 -18.32
N THR A 76 15.60 0.72 -18.92
CA THR A 76 14.34 0.97 -18.22
C THR A 76 14.06 -0.28 -17.39
N VAL A 77 14.49 -0.28 -16.13
CA VAL A 77 14.11 -1.32 -15.19
C VAL A 77 12.62 -1.14 -15.01
N LYS A 78 11.83 -2.06 -15.57
CA LYS A 78 10.40 -2.15 -15.31
C LYS A 78 10.25 -2.51 -13.84
N THR A 79 10.17 -1.51 -12.97
CA THR A 79 9.95 -1.75 -11.55
C THR A 79 8.61 -2.42 -11.40
N LYS A 80 8.60 -3.61 -10.80
CA LYS A 80 7.38 -4.30 -10.43
C LYS A 80 6.94 -3.74 -9.07
N PHE A 81 5.70 -3.28 -9.00
CA PHE A 81 5.05 -2.86 -7.77
C PHE A 81 4.28 -4.04 -7.18
N ASP A 82 4.47 -4.27 -5.89
CA ASP A 82 3.73 -5.28 -5.11
C ASP A 82 2.65 -4.64 -4.23
N LEU A 83 2.63 -3.31 -4.13
CA LEU A 83 1.70 -2.50 -3.33
C LEU A 83 1.80 -2.81 -1.83
N ASN A 84 3.03 -2.87 -1.32
CA ASN A 84 3.30 -3.15 0.10
C ASN A 84 3.07 -1.92 0.99
N ASN A 85 3.27 -0.71 0.46
CA ASN A 85 3.03 0.53 1.17
C ASN A 85 2.72 1.71 0.25
N VAL A 86 1.99 2.67 0.81
CA VAL A 86 1.75 4.01 0.25
C VAL A 86 2.22 5.05 1.25
N ASN A 87 3.07 5.98 0.81
CA ASN A 87 3.74 6.98 1.63
C ASN A 87 4.47 6.39 2.86
N GLY A 88 4.98 5.16 2.71
CA GLY A 88 5.68 4.43 3.79
C GLY A 88 4.75 3.71 4.78
N ILE A 89 3.44 3.83 4.61
CA ILE A 89 2.41 3.18 5.43
C ILE A 89 1.94 1.89 4.77
N SER A 90 1.99 0.79 5.52
CA SER A 90 1.44 -0.50 5.13
C SER A 90 0.07 -0.70 5.79
N LEU A 91 -0.83 -1.45 5.13
CA LEU A 91 -2.11 -1.83 5.76
C LEU A 91 -1.93 -2.76 6.97
N ASN A 92 -0.74 -3.30 7.19
CA ASN A 92 -0.41 -4.08 8.39
C ASN A 92 0.11 -3.22 9.55
N ASP A 93 0.30 -1.91 9.34
CA ASP A 93 0.74 -1.01 10.41
C ASP A 93 -0.39 -0.82 11.43
N ASN A 94 -0.01 -0.66 12.69
CA ASN A 94 -0.91 -0.22 13.75
C ASN A 94 -0.72 1.28 14.02
N VAL A 95 -1.57 1.83 14.88
CA VAL A 95 -1.53 3.26 15.25
C VAL A 95 -0.14 3.70 15.75
N GLU A 96 0.52 2.91 16.59
CA GLU A 96 1.83 3.26 17.17
C GLU A 96 2.91 3.37 16.09
N ILE A 97 2.96 2.42 15.16
CA ILE A 97 3.90 2.41 14.03
C ILE A 97 3.63 3.59 13.09
N VAL A 98 2.36 3.94 12.84
CA VAL A 98 2.03 5.10 12.00
C VAL A 98 2.53 6.39 12.66
N ILE A 99 2.32 6.56 13.97
CA ILE A 99 2.81 7.74 14.72
C ILE A 99 4.33 7.78 14.73
N GLU A 100 5.02 6.63 14.84
CA GLU A 100 6.48 6.57 14.76
C GLU A 100 6.99 7.04 13.39
N LYS A 101 6.31 6.65 12.31
CA LYS A 101 6.71 6.98 10.92
C LYS A 101 6.40 8.44 10.53
N LEU A 102 5.24 8.97 10.95
CA LEU A 102 4.72 10.24 10.45
C LEU A 102 4.67 11.35 11.51
N GLY A 103 4.79 11.01 12.78
CA GLY A 103 4.51 11.92 13.88
C GLY A 103 3.02 11.97 14.24
N GLN A 104 2.64 12.99 15.01
CA GLN A 104 1.25 13.18 15.44
C GLN A 104 0.39 13.71 14.29
N PRO A 105 -0.86 13.24 14.15
CA PRO A 105 -1.79 13.78 13.16
C PRO A 105 -2.26 15.19 13.52
N ILE A 106 -2.78 15.90 12.52
CA ILE A 106 -3.41 17.22 12.68
C ILE A 106 -4.75 17.08 13.41
N SER A 107 -5.53 16.06 13.07
CA SER A 107 -6.78 15.72 13.76
C SER A 107 -6.97 14.20 13.86
N ILE A 108 -7.79 13.80 14.84
CA ILE A 108 -8.25 12.42 15.02
C ILE A 108 -9.76 12.47 15.17
N ASP A 109 -10.45 11.86 14.23
CA ASP A 109 -11.91 11.89 14.12
C ASP A 109 -12.47 10.46 14.07
N LYS A 110 -13.74 10.29 14.45
CA LYS A 110 -14.46 9.03 14.23
C LYS A 110 -15.36 9.20 13.03
N ASP A 111 -15.44 8.17 12.19
CA ASP A 111 -16.41 8.19 11.10
C ASP A 111 -17.84 8.22 11.65
N SER A 112 -18.68 9.04 11.04
CA SER A 112 -20.06 9.27 11.51
C SER A 112 -20.99 8.10 11.25
N TYR A 113 -20.69 7.28 10.23
CA TYR A 113 -21.46 6.11 9.84
C TYR A 113 -20.88 4.83 10.44
N THR A 114 -19.57 4.81 10.69
CA THR A 114 -18.82 3.66 11.19
C THR A 114 -18.00 4.08 12.41
N PRO A 115 -18.60 4.20 13.61
CA PRO A 115 -17.93 4.77 14.80
C PRO A 115 -16.68 4.01 15.28
N GLU A 116 -16.51 2.76 14.85
CA GLU A 116 -15.33 1.93 15.04
C GLU A 116 -14.14 2.32 14.15
N LEU A 117 -14.40 3.05 13.05
CA LEU A 117 -13.39 3.60 12.16
C LEU A 117 -12.88 4.93 12.71
N ILE A 118 -11.59 4.97 13.03
CA ILE A 118 -10.90 6.17 13.49
C ILE A 118 -10.05 6.71 12.35
N VAL A 119 -10.17 7.99 12.03
CA VAL A 119 -9.44 8.64 10.94
C VAL A 119 -8.41 9.60 11.50
N TYR A 120 -7.17 9.43 11.09
CA TYR A 120 -6.06 10.33 11.39
C TYR A 120 -5.80 11.20 10.18
N THR A 121 -5.92 12.51 10.36
CA THR A 121 -5.74 13.51 9.29
C THR A 121 -4.32 14.06 9.32
N TYR A 122 -3.65 14.03 8.18
CA TYR A 122 -2.41 14.74 7.89
C TYR A 122 -2.67 15.73 6.75
N GLU A 123 -1.71 16.62 6.44
CA GLU A 123 -1.92 17.78 5.55
C GLU A 123 -2.60 17.42 4.21
N GLU A 124 -2.20 16.33 3.58
CA GLU A 124 -2.73 15.90 2.28
C GLU A 124 -3.02 14.38 2.25
N MET A 125 -3.22 13.78 3.42
CA MET A 125 -3.38 12.34 3.57
C MET A 125 -4.23 12.00 4.78
N ASN A 126 -5.16 11.07 4.62
CA ASN A 126 -5.97 10.51 5.71
C ASN A 126 -5.64 9.03 5.89
N ILE A 127 -5.60 8.57 7.13
CA ILE A 127 -5.39 7.15 7.45
C ILE A 127 -6.54 6.68 8.33
N GLY A 128 -7.34 5.76 7.81
CA GLY A 128 -8.41 5.12 8.56
C GLY A 128 -7.91 3.88 9.28
N PHE A 129 -8.34 3.70 10.52
CA PHE A 129 -8.01 2.55 11.36
C PHE A 129 -9.28 1.82 11.77
N SER A 130 -9.27 0.50 11.59
CA SER A 130 -10.28 -0.41 12.15
C SER A 130 -9.59 -1.41 13.04
N ASP A 131 -10.12 -1.65 14.24
CA ASP A 131 -9.53 -2.54 15.24
C ASP A 131 -8.04 -2.25 15.55
N GLY A 132 -7.65 -0.97 15.45
CA GLY A 132 -6.30 -0.50 15.74
C GLY A 132 -5.26 -0.75 14.63
N ILE A 133 -5.68 -1.28 13.49
CA ILE A 133 -4.84 -1.55 12.31
C ILE A 133 -5.28 -0.64 11.15
N VAL A 134 -4.34 -0.25 10.29
CA VAL A 134 -4.64 0.56 9.10
C VAL A 134 -5.63 -0.17 8.18
N SER A 135 -6.80 0.44 8.00
CA SER A 135 -7.84 -0.04 7.09
C SER A 135 -7.68 0.56 5.69
N TYR A 136 -7.33 1.85 5.61
CA TYR A 136 -7.03 2.52 4.36
C TYR A 136 -6.05 3.68 4.54
N VAL A 137 -5.40 4.06 3.43
CA VAL A 137 -4.67 5.32 3.27
C VAL A 137 -5.28 6.06 2.08
N GLU A 138 -5.73 7.28 2.31
CA GLU A 138 -6.19 8.20 1.27
C GLU A 138 -5.15 9.30 1.09
N VAL A 139 -4.73 9.56 -0.16
CA VAL A 139 -3.86 10.67 -0.52
C VAL A 139 -4.63 11.61 -1.44
N LEU A 140 -4.75 12.87 -1.03
CA LEU A 140 -5.49 13.88 -1.79
C LEU A 140 -4.70 14.29 -3.04
N VAL A 141 -5.39 14.62 -4.14
CA VAL A 141 -4.73 15.09 -5.37
C VAL A 141 -3.89 16.35 -5.16
N ALA A 142 -4.22 17.15 -4.14
CA ALA A 142 -3.47 18.34 -3.73
C ALA A 142 -1.98 18.06 -3.45
N ALA A 143 -1.65 16.85 -2.97
CA ALA A 143 -0.27 16.41 -2.76
C ALA A 143 0.57 16.38 -4.05
N GLY A 144 -0.08 16.28 -5.21
CA GLY A 144 0.53 16.19 -6.54
C GLY A 144 1.27 14.86 -6.80
N THR A 145 1.84 14.24 -5.78
CA THR A 145 2.58 12.98 -5.87
C THR A 145 2.26 12.03 -4.71
N VAL A 146 2.41 10.74 -4.98
CA VAL A 146 2.28 9.65 -4.02
C VAL A 146 3.54 8.78 -4.09
N LYS A 147 3.98 8.21 -2.97
CA LYS A 147 5.08 7.25 -2.94
C LYS A 147 4.52 5.83 -2.80
N ILE A 148 4.61 5.01 -3.84
CA ILE A 148 4.18 3.60 -3.82
C ILE A 148 5.42 2.72 -3.85
N ASP A 149 5.55 1.79 -2.88
CA ASP A 149 6.73 0.92 -2.75
C ASP A 149 8.07 1.68 -2.82
N GLY A 150 8.10 2.89 -2.26
CA GLY A 150 9.28 3.74 -2.25
C GLY A 150 9.50 4.59 -3.51
N ILE A 151 8.67 4.48 -4.54
CA ILE A 151 8.79 5.24 -5.79
C ILE A 151 7.75 6.35 -5.83
N SER A 152 8.19 7.58 -6.08
CA SER A 152 7.31 8.75 -6.24
C SER A 152 6.67 8.75 -7.63
N LEU A 153 5.35 8.86 -7.66
CA LEU A 153 4.50 8.89 -8.85
C LEU A 153 3.57 10.10 -8.76
N ARG A 154 3.23 10.71 -9.89
CA ARG A 154 2.18 11.74 -9.91
C ARG A 154 0.81 11.09 -9.70
N ILE A 155 -0.09 11.80 -9.03
CA ILE A 155 -1.47 11.34 -8.80
C ILE A 155 -2.30 11.67 -10.04
N ASP A 156 -2.04 10.95 -11.13
CA ASP A 156 -2.79 11.06 -12.38
C ASP A 156 -2.84 9.71 -13.11
N SER A 157 -3.83 9.55 -13.98
CA SER A 157 -4.10 8.28 -14.67
C SER A 157 -2.94 7.82 -15.54
N GLU A 158 -2.28 8.74 -16.25
CA GLU A 158 -1.19 8.42 -17.19
C GLU A 158 0.04 7.90 -16.43
N SER A 159 0.44 8.61 -15.37
CA SER A 159 1.60 8.27 -14.55
C SER A 159 1.42 6.93 -13.84
N LEU A 160 0.22 6.67 -13.29
CA LEU A 160 -0.08 5.39 -12.64
C LEU A 160 -0.13 4.25 -13.65
N LYS A 161 -0.76 4.42 -14.83
CA LYS A 161 -0.76 3.37 -15.87
C LYS A 161 0.65 3.04 -16.36
N LYS A 162 1.48 4.06 -16.54
CA LYS A 162 2.88 3.87 -16.95
C LYS A 162 3.69 3.08 -15.91
N ALA A 163 3.44 3.31 -14.62
CA ALA A 163 4.17 2.68 -13.53
C ALA A 163 3.62 1.29 -13.16
N LEU A 164 2.30 1.20 -12.97
CA LEU A 164 1.62 0.03 -12.45
C LEU A 164 1.18 -0.93 -13.57
N GLY A 165 1.01 -0.47 -14.81
CA GLY A 165 0.48 -1.24 -15.94
C GLY A 165 -0.97 -0.87 -16.26
N GLU A 166 -1.69 -1.72 -16.99
CA GLU A 166 -3.12 -1.49 -17.22
C GLU A 166 -3.92 -1.63 -15.92
N PRO A 167 -5.02 -0.87 -15.74
CA PRO A 167 -5.92 -1.05 -14.61
C PRO A 167 -6.57 -2.44 -14.64
N ASP A 168 -6.73 -3.04 -13.47
CA ASP A 168 -7.44 -4.30 -13.29
C ASP A 168 -8.96 -4.08 -13.36
N PHE A 169 -9.44 -2.90 -12.93
CA PHE A 169 -10.83 -2.48 -13.07
C PHE A 169 -10.93 -1.00 -13.46
N VAL A 170 -11.97 -0.66 -14.21
CA VAL A 170 -12.32 0.71 -14.61
C VAL A 170 -13.80 0.92 -14.30
N ALA A 171 -14.09 1.94 -13.50
CA ALA A 171 -15.44 2.34 -13.10
C ALA A 171 -15.68 3.81 -13.47
N GLU A 172 -16.91 4.28 -13.31
CA GLU A 172 -17.29 5.68 -13.57
C GLU A 172 -16.56 6.66 -12.64
N ASP A 173 -16.26 6.21 -11.42
CA ASP A 173 -15.66 7.00 -10.34
C ASP A 173 -14.15 6.77 -10.20
N GLY A 174 -13.52 6.03 -11.12
CA GLY A 174 -12.07 5.82 -11.05
C GLY A 174 -11.53 4.56 -11.71
N ILE A 175 -10.24 4.34 -11.51
CA ILE A 175 -9.50 3.16 -11.99
C ILE A 175 -8.79 2.45 -10.84
N VAL A 176 -8.69 1.13 -10.93
CA VAL A 176 -8.17 0.29 -9.84
C VAL A 176 -6.99 -0.54 -10.34
N PHE A 177 -5.93 -0.60 -9.54
CA PHE A 177 -4.78 -1.47 -9.72
C PHE A 177 -4.69 -2.43 -8.52
N GLN A 178 -4.65 -3.73 -8.77
CA GLN A 178 -4.67 -4.77 -7.75
C GLN A 178 -3.40 -5.61 -7.77
N ARG A 179 -2.72 -5.74 -6.63
CA ARG A 179 -1.62 -6.69 -6.48
C ARG A 179 -1.88 -7.55 -5.25
N ASN A 180 -2.12 -8.85 -5.48
CA ASN A 180 -2.55 -9.79 -4.46
C ASN A 180 -3.85 -9.32 -3.76
N VAL A 181 -3.79 -9.07 -2.46
CA VAL A 181 -4.91 -8.60 -1.62
C VAL A 181 -4.97 -7.08 -1.46
N PHE A 182 -4.02 -6.36 -2.05
CA PHE A 182 -3.89 -4.92 -1.95
C PHE A 182 -4.36 -4.22 -3.21
N LEU A 183 -5.02 -3.07 -3.03
CA LEU A 183 -5.57 -2.26 -4.11
C LEU A 183 -5.09 -0.83 -3.98
N VAL A 184 -4.86 -0.21 -5.14
CA VAL A 184 -4.79 1.24 -5.28
C VAL A 184 -5.90 1.67 -6.24
N LYS A 185 -6.82 2.51 -5.76
CA LYS A 185 -7.86 3.13 -6.59
C LYS A 185 -7.55 4.61 -6.77
N LEU A 186 -7.49 5.07 -8.02
CA LEU A 186 -7.48 6.48 -8.36
C LEU A 186 -8.93 6.92 -8.54
N PHE A 187 -9.41 7.77 -7.64
CA PHE A 187 -10.76 8.32 -7.68
C PHE A 187 -10.85 9.54 -8.58
N THR A 188 -11.98 9.64 -9.25
CA THR A 188 -12.32 10.72 -10.16
C THR A 188 -13.73 11.21 -9.83
N ASP A 189 -13.92 12.52 -9.83
CA ASP A 189 -15.24 13.12 -9.73
C ASP A 189 -16.10 12.76 -10.96
N MET A 190 -17.34 12.30 -10.74
CA MET A 190 -18.18 11.75 -11.80
C MET A 190 -18.71 12.82 -12.76
N GLU A 191 -18.81 14.08 -12.33
CA GLU A 191 -19.36 15.16 -13.15
C GLU A 191 -18.26 15.83 -13.99
N THR A 192 -17.12 16.11 -13.37
CA THR A 192 -16.00 16.86 -13.98
C THR A 192 -14.97 15.94 -14.62
N HIS A 193 -14.95 14.66 -14.26
CA HIS A 193 -13.90 13.70 -14.61
C HIS A 193 -12.49 14.11 -14.14
N GLU A 194 -12.40 14.98 -13.12
CA GLU A 194 -11.14 15.37 -12.50
C GLU A 194 -10.73 14.38 -11.41
N VAL A 195 -9.43 14.09 -11.31
CA VAL A 195 -8.87 13.23 -10.26
C VAL A 195 -9.00 13.94 -8.91
N THR A 196 -9.52 13.23 -7.90
CA THR A 196 -9.76 13.79 -6.56
C THR A 196 -8.80 13.23 -5.53
N SER A 197 -8.56 11.92 -5.54
CA SER A 197 -7.69 11.25 -4.56
C SER A 197 -7.23 9.88 -5.02
N LEU A 198 -6.26 9.33 -4.30
CA LEU A 198 -5.80 7.95 -4.44
C LEU A 198 -5.97 7.22 -3.12
N HIS A 199 -6.62 6.06 -3.17
CA HIS A 199 -6.91 5.25 -1.99
C HIS A 199 -6.16 3.92 -2.06
N TYR A 200 -5.59 3.51 -0.93
CA TYR A 200 -4.89 2.25 -0.74
C TYR A 200 -5.56 1.45 0.37
N TYR A 201 -6.03 0.24 0.06
CA TYR A 201 -6.84 -0.57 0.97
C TYR A 201 -6.85 -2.06 0.57
N HIS A 202 -7.41 -2.90 1.43
CA HIS A 202 -7.57 -4.34 1.19
C HIS A 202 -8.77 -4.65 0.31
N HIS A 203 -8.66 -5.64 -0.58
CA HIS A 203 -9.80 -6.10 -1.38
C HIS A 203 -11.01 -6.61 -0.58
N SER A 204 -10.81 -6.99 0.68
CA SER A 204 -11.92 -7.33 1.58
C SER A 204 -12.73 -6.12 2.07
N ASN A 205 -12.26 -4.89 1.83
CA ASN A 205 -12.90 -3.67 2.31
C ASN A 205 -13.87 -3.06 1.27
N THR A 206 -14.16 -3.77 0.17
CA THR A 206 -15.09 -3.38 -0.89
C THR A 206 -16.31 -4.29 -0.95
#